data_AF-J7S651-F1
#
_entry.id   AF-J7S651-F1
#
_cell.length_a   1.000
_cell.length_b   1.000
_cell.length_c   1.000
_cell.angle_alpha   90.00
_cell.angle_beta   90.00
_cell.angle_gamma   90.00
#
_symmetry.space_group_name_H-M   'P 1'
#
loop_
_entity.id
_entity.type
_entity.pdbx_description
1 polymer ?
#
loop_
_entity_poly.entity_id
_entity_poly.type
_entity_poly.pdbx_seq_one_letter_code
_entity_poly.pdbx_strand_id
1 'polypeptide(L)'
;MGREDSITIRAPSPGLIDADDDNLKFSNGDNSVSEITLTRKVCIESTLVDSFLQTLRHISDDKIKQRLNSYNKQTVTNSDKLQNCNTFVQNELFPNWEARSKAITFCQRQADELKAELDVKYAESSNAKTVAVDARLDPYGERDLLDEQESKYSSWSRLNDWVKNSLIVESILQNTSDHTLKRQCDASEDYLEKFKALNKSLTK
;
A
#
# COMPACT_ATOMS: atom_id res chain seq x y z
N MET A 1 -2.91 -6.38 -24.33
CA MET A 1 -2.90 -5.41 -23.21
C MET A 1 -1.56 -5.59 -22.52
N GLY A 2 -0.67 -4.60 -22.59
CA GLY A 2 0.70 -4.74 -22.08
C GLY A 2 0.69 -5.02 -20.58
N ARG A 3 1.49 -6.00 -20.13
CA ARG A 3 1.70 -6.26 -18.71
C ARG A 3 2.52 -5.09 -18.16
N GLU A 4 1.90 -4.25 -17.33
CA GLU A 4 2.65 -3.24 -16.57
C GLU A 4 3.39 -3.95 -15.44
N ASP A 5 4.67 -4.23 -15.69
CA ASP A 5 5.61 -4.88 -14.76
C ASP A 5 6.11 -3.93 -13.66
N SER A 6 5.83 -2.64 -13.81
CA SER A 6 6.13 -1.61 -12.82
C SER A 6 5.09 -0.50 -12.81
N ILE A 7 4.93 0.14 -11.64
CA ILE A 7 4.19 1.39 -11.51
C ILE A 7 4.96 2.35 -10.62
N THR A 8 4.79 3.64 -10.86
CA THR A 8 5.31 4.68 -9.96
C THR A 8 4.15 5.39 -9.29
N ILE A 9 4.15 5.36 -7.96
CA ILE A 9 3.10 5.96 -7.14
C ILE A 9 3.69 7.21 -6.50
N ARG A 10 2.98 8.32 -6.64
CA ARG A 10 3.27 9.57 -5.94
C ARG A 10 2.14 9.88 -4.97
N ALA A 11 2.47 10.01 -3.69
CA ALA A 11 1.60 10.56 -2.68
C ALA A 11 1.87 12.07 -2.57
N PRO A 12 0.87 12.89 -2.23
CA PRO A 12 1.14 14.27 -1.87
C PRO A 12 1.90 14.28 -0.54
N SER A 13 3.15 14.78 -0.58
CA SER A 13 3.79 15.26 0.65
C SER A 13 2.92 16.39 1.17
N PRO A 14 2.54 16.39 2.46
CA PRO A 14 1.97 17.58 3.03
C PRO A 14 3.00 18.69 2.88
N GLY A 15 2.59 19.75 2.18
CA GLY A 15 3.32 21.00 2.25
C GLY A 15 3.59 21.30 3.72
N LEU A 16 4.84 21.66 4.01
CA LEU A 16 5.30 22.16 5.29
C LEU A 16 4.32 23.21 5.82
N ILE A 17 3.39 22.80 6.67
CA ILE A 17 2.67 23.67 7.61
C ILE A 17 3.08 23.19 9.00
N ASP A 18 4.39 23.12 9.24
CA ASP A 18 4.98 22.95 10.56
C ASP A 18 6.27 23.79 10.55
N ALA A 19 6.10 25.11 10.60
CA ALA A 19 7.20 26.05 10.86
C ALA A 19 7.38 26.32 12.37
N ASP A 20 6.59 25.68 13.24
CA ASP A 20 6.52 26.01 14.68
C ASP A 20 6.92 24.86 15.62
N ASP A 21 7.45 23.73 15.12
CA ASP A 21 8.00 22.67 15.99
C ASP A 21 9.53 22.66 15.94
N ASP A 22 10.14 23.53 16.74
CA ASP A 22 11.60 23.77 16.82
C ASP A 22 12.42 22.53 17.26
N ASN A 23 11.75 21.41 17.59
CA ASN A 23 12.39 20.14 17.98
C ASN A 23 12.40 19.06 16.89
N LEU A 24 11.81 19.28 15.72
CA LEU A 24 11.86 18.35 14.59
C LEU A 24 12.44 19.02 13.36
N LYS A 25 13.69 19.47 13.48
CA LYS A 25 14.53 19.83 12.32
C LYS A 25 14.89 18.55 11.57
N PHE A 26 13.99 18.09 10.70
CA PHE A 26 14.39 17.19 9.63
C PHE A 26 15.31 17.98 8.70
N SER A 27 16.55 17.51 8.58
CA SER A 27 17.59 18.13 7.77
C SER A 27 17.06 18.48 6.37
N ASN A 28 17.34 19.71 5.92
CA ASN A 28 17.07 20.23 4.57
C ASN A 28 17.89 19.45 3.52
N GLY A 29 17.55 18.17 3.32
CA GLY A 29 18.26 17.27 2.42
C GLY A 29 17.62 15.90 2.22
N ASP A 30 16.49 15.60 2.87
CA ASP A 30 15.78 14.33 2.62
C ASP A 30 14.49 14.63 1.86
N ASN A 31 14.50 14.37 0.55
CA ASN A 31 13.27 14.28 -0.23
C ASN A 31 12.44 13.15 0.38
N SER A 32 11.56 13.51 1.33
CA SER A 32 10.58 12.63 1.95
C SER A 32 10.01 11.70 0.89
N VAL A 33 10.18 10.38 1.06
CA VAL A 33 9.81 9.36 0.06
C VAL A 33 8.29 9.36 -0.15
N SER A 34 7.81 10.33 -0.92
CA SER A 34 6.45 10.47 -1.40
C SER A 34 6.28 9.81 -2.76
N GLU A 35 7.35 9.23 -3.30
CA GLU A 35 7.36 8.50 -4.55
C GLU A 35 8.00 7.13 -4.35
N ILE A 36 7.31 6.09 -4.82
CA ILE A 36 7.84 4.72 -4.88
C ILE A 36 7.63 4.16 -6.27
N THR A 37 8.65 3.47 -6.81
CA THR A 37 8.50 2.65 -8.01
C THR A 37 8.38 1.19 -7.58
N LEU A 38 7.21 0.62 -7.81
CA LEU A 38 6.90 -0.76 -7.49
C LEU A 38 7.22 -1.65 -8.68
N THR A 39 7.79 -2.80 -8.37
CA THR A 39 8.01 -3.92 -9.28
C THR A 39 7.67 -5.20 -8.52
N ARG A 40 7.53 -6.33 -9.21
CA ARG A 40 7.34 -7.63 -8.56
C ARG A 40 8.41 -7.93 -7.50
N LYS A 41 9.68 -7.65 -7.82
CA LYS A 41 10.81 -7.85 -6.88
C LYS A 41 10.66 -7.02 -5.61
N VAL A 42 10.25 -5.76 -5.76
CA VAL A 42 10.00 -4.86 -4.62
C VAL A 42 8.84 -5.37 -3.75
N CYS A 43 7.76 -5.88 -4.36
CA CYS A 43 6.66 -6.48 -3.61
C CYS A 43 7.10 -7.74 -2.85
N ILE A 44 7.85 -8.65 -3.47
CA ILE A 44 8.32 -9.88 -2.83
C ILE A 44 9.20 -9.59 -1.61
N GLU A 45 10.10 -8.62 -1.70
CA GLU A 45 10.97 -8.23 -0.57
C GLU A 45 10.24 -7.40 0.49
N SER A 46 9.11 -6.78 0.13
CA SER A 46 8.19 -5.92 0.90
C SER A 46 8.77 -4.72 1.66
N THR A 47 10.04 -4.74 2.08
CA THR A 47 10.69 -3.78 2.98
C THR A 47 10.54 -2.34 2.52
N LEU A 48 10.75 -2.07 1.22
CA LEU A 48 10.60 -0.74 0.66
C LEU A 48 9.13 -0.29 0.63
N VAL A 49 8.22 -1.23 0.37
CA VAL A 49 6.77 -0.96 0.39
C VAL A 49 6.32 -0.68 1.82
N ASP A 50 6.78 -1.46 2.79
CA ASP A 50 6.50 -1.27 4.22
C ASP A 50 6.98 0.10 4.71
N SER A 51 8.21 0.49 4.36
CA SER A 51 8.74 1.82 4.68
C SER A 51 7.91 2.94 4.06
N PHE A 52 7.52 2.81 2.79
CA PHE A 52 6.65 3.77 2.13
C PHE A 52 5.28 3.87 2.82
N LEU A 53 4.62 2.74 3.08
CA LEU A 53 3.31 2.70 3.76
C LEU A 53 3.40 3.30 5.17
N GLN A 54 4.45 2.97 5.92
CA GLN A 54 4.70 3.51 7.26
C GLN A 54 4.86 5.03 7.23
N THR A 55 5.65 5.56 6.30
CA THR A 55 5.83 7.00 6.13
C THR A 55 4.50 7.69 5.81
N LEU A 56 3.70 7.15 4.87
CA LEU A 56 2.40 7.74 4.53
C LEU A 56 1.44 7.74 5.72
N ARG A 57 1.40 6.66 6.51
CA ARG A 57 0.57 6.57 7.74
C ARG A 57 0.99 7.59 8.79
N HIS A 58 2.30 7.73 9.02
CA HIS A 58 2.83 8.68 9.99
C HIS A 58 2.51 10.13 9.62
N ILE A 59 2.55 10.42 8.33
CA ILE A 59 2.34 11.75 7.79
C ILE A 59 0.85 12.13 7.75
N SER A 60 -0.04 11.17 7.52
CA SER A 60 -1.48 11.42 7.37
C SER A 60 -2.30 11.00 8.60
N ASP A 61 -2.45 9.70 8.84
CA ASP A 61 -3.37 9.13 9.83
C ASP A 61 -2.97 9.45 11.29
N ASP A 62 -1.69 9.31 11.65
CA ASP A 62 -1.21 9.52 13.03
C ASP A 62 -1.41 10.98 13.49
N LYS A 63 -1.40 11.92 12.55
CA LYS A 63 -1.44 13.36 12.80
C LYS A 63 -2.79 14.00 12.48
N ILE A 64 -3.85 13.24 12.16
CA ILE A 64 -5.16 13.80 11.76
C ILE A 64 -5.63 14.91 12.70
N LYS A 65 -5.60 14.68 14.02
CA LYS A 65 -6.06 15.69 15.00
C LYS A 65 -5.21 16.95 14.98
N GLN A 66 -3.89 16.81 14.92
CA GLN A 66 -2.96 17.94 14.86
C GLN A 66 -3.20 18.75 13.58
N ARG A 67 -3.30 18.08 12.42
CA ARG A 67 -3.55 18.73 11.14
C ARG A 67 -4.88 19.46 11.15
N LEU A 68 -5.96 18.81 11.58
CA LEU A 68 -7.28 19.45 11.71
C LEU A 68 -7.25 20.69 12.62
N ASN A 69 -6.53 20.63 13.74
CA ASN A 69 -6.35 21.79 14.62
C ASN A 69 -5.58 22.92 13.92
N SER A 70 -4.57 22.60 13.11
CA SER A 70 -3.84 23.59 12.29
C SER A 70 -4.74 24.29 11.29
N TYR A 71 -5.62 23.56 10.60
CA TYR A 71 -6.63 24.16 9.72
C TYR A 71 -7.61 25.06 10.49
N ASN A 72 -7.94 24.68 11.73
CA ASN A 72 -8.92 25.40 12.55
C ASN A 72 -8.33 26.57 13.36
N LYS A 73 -7.04 26.91 13.23
CA LYS A 73 -6.39 27.97 14.01
C LYS A 73 -7.09 29.34 13.92
N GLN A 74 -7.79 29.62 12.80
CA GLN A 74 -8.44 30.91 12.54
C GLN A 74 -9.93 30.78 12.22
N THR A 75 -10.56 29.65 12.56
CA THR A 75 -12.00 29.46 12.28
C THR A 75 -12.86 30.28 13.21
N VAL A 76 -13.76 31.09 12.63
CA VAL A 76 -14.70 31.94 13.37
C VAL A 76 -16.06 31.26 13.48
N THR A 77 -16.44 30.43 12.49
CA THR A 77 -17.74 29.75 12.46
C THR A 77 -17.63 28.22 12.33
N ASN A 78 -18.70 27.51 12.70
CA ASN A 78 -18.80 26.07 12.50
C ASN A 78 -18.81 25.67 11.00
N SER A 79 -19.28 26.56 10.12
CA SER A 79 -19.25 26.34 8.67
C SER A 79 -17.81 26.32 8.15
N ASP A 80 -16.97 27.23 8.63
CA ASP A 80 -15.54 27.29 8.25
C ASP A 80 -14.81 26.03 8.71
N LYS A 81 -15.15 25.52 9.92
CA LYS A 81 -14.59 24.27 10.44
C LYS A 81 -14.93 23.07 9.55
N LEU A 82 -16.17 22.97 9.07
CA LEU A 82 -16.59 21.88 8.19
C LEU A 82 -15.91 21.97 6.82
N GLN A 83 -15.79 23.18 6.25
CA GLN A 83 -15.07 23.41 5.00
C GLN A 83 -13.58 23.04 5.13
N ASN A 84 -12.96 23.40 6.24
CA ASN A 84 -11.58 23.04 6.55
C ASN A 84 -11.38 21.52 6.67
N CYS A 85 -12.30 20.83 7.34
CA CYS A 85 -12.31 19.37 7.40
C CYS A 85 -12.40 18.75 6.02
N ASN A 86 -13.32 19.21 5.16
CA ASN A 86 -13.43 18.73 3.79
C ASN A 86 -12.15 19.00 2.99
N THR A 87 -11.53 20.17 3.18
CA THR A 87 -10.27 20.53 2.51
C THR A 87 -9.13 19.60 2.92
N PHE A 88 -8.95 19.35 4.22
CA PHE A 88 -7.96 18.41 4.74
C PHE A 88 -8.19 16.99 4.19
N VAL A 89 -9.43 16.51 4.24
CA VAL A 89 -9.77 15.15 3.79
C VAL A 89 -9.49 14.98 2.30
N GLN A 90 -9.93 15.91 1.45
CA GLN A 90 -9.80 15.79 -0.01
C GLN A 90 -8.37 16.02 -0.50
N ASN A 91 -7.63 16.93 0.13
CA ASN A 91 -6.30 17.33 -0.37
C ASN A 91 -5.15 16.57 0.26
N GLU A 92 -5.32 16.05 1.48
CA GLU A 92 -4.26 15.36 2.21
C GLU A 92 -4.61 13.90 2.49
N LEU A 93 -5.70 13.63 3.20
CA LEU A 93 -5.97 12.29 3.71
C LEU A 93 -6.30 11.28 2.60
N PHE A 94 -7.30 11.59 1.76
CA PHE A 94 -7.76 10.68 0.70
C PHE A 94 -6.68 10.38 -0.35
N PRO A 95 -5.89 11.36 -0.83
CA PRO A 95 -4.78 11.05 -1.72
C PRO A 95 -3.72 10.12 -1.09
N ASN A 96 -3.45 10.26 0.21
CA ASN A 96 -2.55 9.35 0.92
C ASN A 96 -3.13 7.93 1.01
N TRP A 97 -4.41 7.80 1.33
CA TRP A 97 -5.11 6.51 1.33
C TRP A 97 -5.11 5.86 -0.05
N GLU A 98 -5.32 6.66 -1.10
CA GLU A 98 -5.29 6.20 -2.49
C GLU A 98 -3.90 5.68 -2.86
N ALA A 99 -2.84 6.41 -2.54
CA ALA A 99 -1.46 5.98 -2.80
C ALA A 99 -1.14 4.64 -2.11
N ARG A 100 -1.54 4.48 -0.85
CA ARG A 100 -1.39 3.20 -0.13
C ARG A 100 -2.22 2.08 -0.77
N SER A 101 -3.47 2.34 -1.11
CA SER A 101 -4.36 1.37 -1.75
C SER A 101 -3.79 0.92 -3.10
N LYS A 102 -3.26 1.83 -3.90
CA LYS A 102 -2.60 1.54 -5.19
C LYS A 102 -1.39 0.63 -4.99
N ALA A 103 -0.57 0.89 -3.97
CA ALA A 103 0.61 0.09 -3.69
C ALA A 103 0.25 -1.35 -3.30
N ILE A 104 -0.70 -1.50 -2.37
CA ILE A 104 -1.15 -2.83 -1.90
C ILE A 104 -1.82 -3.59 -3.05
N THR A 105 -2.67 -2.93 -3.84
CA THR A 105 -3.39 -3.56 -4.97
C THR A 105 -2.42 -4.00 -6.07
N PHE A 106 -1.38 -3.21 -6.36
CA PHE A 106 -0.35 -3.63 -7.31
C PHE A 106 0.37 -4.89 -6.83
N CYS A 107 0.80 -4.93 -5.57
CA CYS A 107 1.46 -6.11 -5.02
C CYS A 107 0.52 -7.32 -4.94
N GLN A 108 -0.78 -7.11 -4.73
CA GLN A 108 -1.78 -8.17 -4.84
C GLN A 108 -1.86 -8.75 -6.25
N ARG A 109 -1.97 -7.89 -7.28
CA ARG A 109 -1.93 -8.33 -8.68
C ARG A 109 -0.65 -9.12 -8.99
N GLN A 110 0.49 -8.65 -8.51
CA GLN A 110 1.76 -9.36 -8.68
C GLN A 110 1.78 -10.72 -7.97
N ALA A 111 1.13 -10.85 -6.81
CA ALA A 111 0.98 -12.14 -6.12
C ALA A 111 0.10 -13.11 -6.93
N ASP A 112 -1.01 -12.63 -7.49
CA ASP A 112 -1.94 -13.43 -8.30
C ASP A 112 -1.28 -13.87 -9.62
N GLU A 113 -0.57 -12.97 -10.30
CA GLU A 113 0.22 -13.29 -11.50
C GLU A 113 1.31 -14.32 -11.20
N LEU A 114 2.06 -14.14 -10.10
CA LEU A 114 3.08 -15.10 -9.68
C LEU A 114 2.46 -16.47 -9.40
N LYS A 115 1.29 -16.54 -8.75
CA LYS A 115 0.60 -17.81 -8.51
C LYS A 115 0.23 -18.51 -9.81
N ALA A 116 -0.37 -17.79 -10.74
CA ALA A 116 -0.77 -18.33 -12.04
C ALA A 116 0.44 -18.84 -12.84
N GLU A 117 1.55 -18.11 -12.83
CA GLU A 117 2.80 -18.52 -13.47
C GLU A 117 3.37 -19.81 -12.84
N LEU A 118 3.37 -19.92 -11.51
CA LEU A 118 3.82 -21.11 -10.80
C LEU A 118 2.90 -22.31 -11.04
N ASP A 119 1.59 -22.09 -11.03
CA ASP A 119 0.61 -23.15 -11.30
C ASP A 119 0.78 -23.71 -12.71
N VAL A 120 0.97 -22.86 -13.73
CA VAL A 120 1.25 -23.33 -15.09
C VAL A 120 2.58 -24.07 -15.16
N LYS A 121 3.67 -23.48 -14.64
CA LYS A 121 5.02 -24.07 -14.71
C LYS A 121 5.10 -25.46 -14.07
N TYR A 122 4.46 -25.64 -12.90
CA TYR A 122 4.52 -26.89 -12.15
C TYR A 122 3.33 -27.84 -12.41
N ALA A 123 2.26 -27.38 -13.06
CA ALA A 123 1.25 -28.29 -13.63
C ALA A 123 1.83 -29.06 -14.82
N GLU A 124 2.64 -28.41 -15.66
CA GLU A 124 3.34 -29.07 -16.76
C GLU A 124 4.35 -30.11 -16.28
N SER A 125 5.07 -29.86 -15.17
CA SER A 125 5.98 -30.87 -14.58
C SER A 125 5.24 -32.09 -14.02
N SER A 126 4.03 -31.90 -13.47
CA SER A 126 3.19 -33.00 -12.97
C SER A 126 2.63 -33.91 -14.09
N ASN A 127 2.47 -33.36 -15.30
CA ASN A 127 2.09 -34.10 -16.52
C ASN A 127 3.31 -34.65 -17.26
N ALA A 128 4.47 -33.99 -17.16
CA ALA A 128 5.77 -34.45 -17.67
C ALA A 128 6.46 -35.48 -16.75
N LYS A 129 5.67 -36.36 -16.12
CA LYS A 129 6.13 -37.56 -15.37
C LYS A 129 6.94 -38.57 -16.22
N THR A 130 7.44 -38.19 -17.40
CA THR A 130 8.06 -39.12 -18.36
C THR A 130 9.38 -38.62 -18.94
N VAL A 131 10.02 -37.59 -18.38
CA VAL A 131 11.48 -37.54 -18.47
C VAL A 131 11.98 -38.06 -17.14
N ALA A 132 11.95 -39.39 -17.00
CA ALA A 132 12.69 -40.06 -15.95
C ALA A 132 14.15 -39.66 -16.14
N VAL A 133 14.60 -38.65 -15.38
CA VAL A 133 16.01 -38.31 -15.29
C VAL A 133 16.67 -39.59 -14.84
N ASP A 134 17.45 -40.22 -15.71
CA ASP A 134 18.17 -41.43 -15.36
C ASP A 134 19.01 -41.11 -14.13
N ALA A 135 18.70 -41.75 -13.01
CA ALA A 135 19.39 -41.51 -11.74
C ALA A 135 20.91 -41.80 -11.83
N ARG A 136 21.37 -42.44 -12.92
CA ARG A 136 22.79 -42.63 -13.24
C ARG A 136 23.45 -41.39 -13.86
N LEU A 137 22.68 -40.52 -14.50
CA LEU A 137 23.11 -39.26 -15.11
C LEU A 137 23.03 -38.09 -14.10
N ASP A 138 21.96 -38.03 -13.30
CA ASP A 138 21.79 -37.04 -12.24
C ASP A 138 20.98 -37.61 -11.06
N PRO A 139 21.65 -38.03 -9.98
CA PRO A 139 20.99 -38.54 -8.76
C PRO A 139 20.20 -37.49 -7.97
N TYR A 140 20.38 -36.19 -8.25
CA TYR A 140 19.80 -35.10 -7.46
C TYR A 140 18.75 -34.28 -8.21
N GLY A 141 18.63 -34.45 -9.54
CA GLY A 141 17.72 -33.65 -10.37
C GLY A 141 16.27 -33.63 -9.89
N GLU A 142 15.72 -34.74 -9.39
CA GLU A 142 14.35 -34.75 -8.84
C GLU A 142 14.24 -33.91 -7.56
N ARG A 143 15.23 -33.99 -6.67
CA ARG A 143 15.26 -33.20 -5.43
C ARG A 143 15.41 -31.72 -5.73
N ASP A 144 16.32 -31.36 -6.62
CA ASP A 144 16.60 -29.97 -6.96
C ASP A 144 15.39 -29.29 -7.60
N LEU A 145 14.59 -30.03 -8.40
CA LEU A 145 13.32 -29.54 -8.96
C LEU A 145 12.26 -29.29 -7.88
N LEU A 146 12.16 -30.19 -6.88
CA LEU A 146 11.25 -30.01 -5.74
C LEU A 146 11.68 -28.83 -4.88
N ASP A 147 12.97 -28.70 -4.58
CA ASP A 147 13.53 -27.59 -3.82
C ASP A 147 13.29 -26.23 -4.53
N GLU A 148 13.45 -26.19 -5.86
CA GLU A 148 13.11 -25.00 -6.65
C GLU A 148 11.61 -24.68 -6.54
N GLN A 149 10.75 -25.70 -6.71
CA GLN A 149 9.30 -25.53 -6.59
C GLN A 149 8.91 -24.96 -5.22
N GLU A 150 9.38 -25.57 -4.14
CA GLU A 150 9.10 -25.11 -2.77
C GLU A 150 9.59 -23.68 -2.53
N SER A 151 10.79 -23.35 -2.98
CA SER A 151 11.35 -22.00 -2.84
C SER A 151 10.49 -20.93 -3.54
N LYS A 152 10.01 -21.22 -4.75
CA LYS A 152 9.17 -20.29 -5.50
C LYS A 152 7.78 -20.14 -4.90
N TYR A 153 7.14 -21.23 -4.49
CA TYR A 153 5.86 -21.16 -3.78
C TYR A 153 5.97 -20.48 -2.42
N SER A 154 7.10 -20.64 -1.71
CA SER A 154 7.39 -19.92 -0.47
C SER A 154 7.43 -18.40 -0.69
N SER A 155 8.08 -17.94 -1.78
CA SER A 155 8.11 -16.53 -2.16
C SER A 155 6.72 -15.96 -2.43
N TRP A 156 5.89 -16.72 -3.16
CA TRP A 156 4.48 -16.36 -3.38
C TRP A 156 3.69 -16.31 -2.07
N SER A 157 3.82 -17.33 -1.21
CA SER A 157 3.09 -17.40 0.06
C SER A 157 3.39 -16.20 0.95
N ARG A 158 4.67 -15.84 1.09
CA ARG A 158 5.09 -14.67 1.85
C ARG A 158 4.48 -13.38 1.32
N LEU A 159 4.51 -13.18 0.01
CA LEU A 159 3.90 -12.00 -0.62
C LEU A 159 2.38 -11.97 -0.40
N ASN A 160 1.70 -13.10 -0.58
CA ASN A 160 0.26 -13.21 -0.37
C ASN A 160 -0.15 -12.93 1.08
N ASP A 161 0.60 -13.45 2.05
CA ASP A 161 0.36 -13.18 3.47
C ASP A 161 0.61 -11.70 3.81
N TRP A 162 1.68 -11.12 3.25
CA TRP A 162 1.95 -9.69 3.37
C TRP A 162 0.79 -8.83 2.81
N VAL A 163 0.24 -9.18 1.64
CA VAL A 163 -0.90 -8.49 1.03
C VAL A 163 -2.12 -8.56 1.95
N LYS A 164 -2.48 -9.75 2.44
CA LYS A 164 -3.62 -9.93 3.35
C LYS A 164 -3.47 -9.11 4.62
N ASN A 165 -2.30 -9.13 5.23
CA ASN A 165 -2.01 -8.36 6.44
C ASN A 165 -2.10 -6.85 6.15
N SER A 166 -1.57 -6.39 5.02
CA SER A 166 -1.61 -4.99 4.61
C SER A 166 -3.04 -4.49 4.39
N LEU A 167 -3.91 -5.31 3.80
CA LEU A 167 -5.33 -5.00 3.64
C LEU A 167 -6.07 -4.91 4.99
N ILE A 168 -5.76 -5.80 5.94
CA ILE A 168 -6.32 -5.75 7.29
C ILE A 168 -5.88 -4.47 8.01
N VAL A 169 -4.59 -4.16 7.97
CA VAL A 169 -4.04 -2.94 8.59
C VAL A 169 -4.67 -1.69 7.97
N GLU A 170 -4.80 -1.63 6.65
CA GLU A 170 -5.42 -0.50 5.97
C GLU A 170 -6.89 -0.33 6.37
N SER A 171 -7.65 -1.43 6.48
CA SER A 171 -9.03 -1.39 6.99
C SER A 171 -9.12 -0.83 8.41
N ILE A 172 -8.23 -1.26 9.31
CA ILE A 172 -8.20 -0.74 10.70
C ILE A 172 -7.90 0.76 10.73
N LEU A 173 -6.90 1.19 9.95
CA LEU A 173 -6.50 2.60 9.86
C LEU A 173 -7.64 3.47 9.33
N GLN A 174 -8.26 3.07 8.21
CA GLN A 174 -9.36 3.81 7.62
C GLN A 174 -10.54 3.92 8.59
N ASN A 175 -10.92 2.84 9.28
CA ASN A 175 -11.98 2.87 10.29
C ASN A 175 -11.63 3.79 11.48
N THR A 176 -10.39 3.76 11.95
CA THR A 176 -9.92 4.60 13.07
C THR A 176 -9.94 6.08 12.69
N SER A 177 -9.51 6.38 11.47
CA SER A 177 -9.49 7.73 10.91
C SER A 177 -10.91 8.24 10.65
N ASP A 178 -11.82 7.43 10.10
CA ASP A 178 -13.24 7.76 9.96
C ASP A 178 -13.88 8.09 11.31
N HIS A 179 -13.65 7.26 12.33
CA HIS A 179 -14.13 7.56 13.68
C HIS A 179 -13.58 8.90 14.22
N THR A 180 -12.31 9.20 13.94
CA THR A 180 -11.69 10.46 14.35
C THR A 180 -12.30 11.65 13.61
N LEU A 181 -12.50 11.54 12.30
CA LEU A 181 -13.13 12.57 11.47
C LEU A 181 -14.58 12.81 11.90
N LYS A 182 -15.37 11.77 12.13
CA LYS A 182 -16.74 11.90 12.64
C LYS A 182 -16.83 12.68 13.94
N ARG A 183 -15.86 12.49 14.84
CA ARG A 183 -15.80 13.22 16.11
C ARG A 183 -15.30 14.67 15.96
N GLN A 184 -14.36 14.92 15.05
CA GLN A 184 -13.71 16.23 14.94
C GLN A 184 -14.40 17.17 13.94
N CYS A 185 -15.03 16.60 12.92
CA CYS A 185 -15.58 17.30 11.77
C CYS A 185 -17.10 17.22 11.75
N ASP A 186 -17.66 16.08 11.32
CA ASP A 186 -19.10 15.88 11.19
C ASP A 186 -19.45 14.42 11.46
N ALA A 187 -20.27 14.19 12.49
CA ALA A 187 -20.67 12.86 12.92
C ALA A 187 -21.68 12.19 11.97
N SER A 188 -22.38 12.96 11.14
CA SER A 188 -23.36 12.46 10.17
C SER A 188 -22.72 12.00 8.86
N GLU A 189 -21.47 12.36 8.64
CA GLU A 189 -20.75 12.09 7.41
C GLU A 189 -20.10 10.70 7.41
N ASP A 190 -20.14 10.00 6.27
CA ASP A 190 -19.44 8.73 6.09
C ASP A 190 -18.20 8.92 5.22
N TYR A 191 -17.04 9.09 5.86
CA TYR A 191 -15.79 9.37 5.16
C TYR A 191 -15.27 8.14 4.42
N LEU A 192 -15.60 6.93 4.87
CA LEU A 192 -15.23 5.69 4.17
C LEU A 192 -15.99 5.55 2.86
N GLU A 193 -17.30 5.76 2.87
CA GLU A 193 -18.10 5.71 1.65
C GLU A 193 -17.71 6.82 0.66
N LYS A 194 -17.40 8.03 1.16
CA LYS A 194 -16.84 9.10 0.33
C LYS A 194 -15.53 8.69 -0.34
N PHE A 195 -14.61 8.08 0.41
CA PHE A 195 -13.36 7.59 -0.14
C PHE A 195 -13.57 6.50 -1.19
N LYS A 196 -14.43 5.51 -0.91
CA LYS A 196 -14.77 4.45 -1.87
C LYS A 196 -15.37 4.99 -3.15
N ALA A 197 -16.27 5.98 -3.04
CA ALA A 197 -16.87 6.64 -4.19
C ALA A 197 -15.81 7.37 -5.04
N LEU A 198 -14.87 8.08 -4.40
CA LEU A 198 -13.75 8.72 -5.07
C LEU A 198 -12.87 7.70 -5.80
N ASN A 199 -12.45 6.63 -5.12
CA ASN A 199 -11.58 5.61 -5.71
C ASN A 199 -12.25 4.88 -6.89
N LYS A 200 -13.57 4.63 -6.81
CA LYS A 200 -14.36 4.09 -7.92
C LYS A 200 -14.42 5.03 -9.12
N SER A 201 -14.40 6.34 -8.90
CA SER A 201 -14.38 7.33 -9.99
C SER A 201 -13.02 7.42 -10.69
N LEU A 202 -11.93 7.13 -9.98
CA LEU A 202 -10.55 7.16 -10.50
C LEU A 202 -10.14 5.88 -11.24
N THR A 203 -10.93 4.80 -11.10
CA THR A 203 -10.70 3.49 -11.72
C THR A 203 -11.56 3.25 -12.98
N LYS A 204 -12.35 4.25 -13.41
CA LYS A 204 -13.05 4.28 -14.69
C LYS A 204 -12.20 4.93 -15.78
#